data_AF-A0A852TKL5-F1
#
_entry.id   AF-A0A852TKL5-F1
#
_cell.length_a   1.000
_cell.length_b   1.000
_cell.length_c   1.000
_cell.angle_alpha   90.00
_cell.angle_beta   90.00
_cell.angle_gamma   90.00
#
_symmetry.space_group_name_H-M   'P 1'
#
loop_
_entity.id
_entity.type
_entity.pdbx_description
1 polymer ?
#
loop_
_entity_poly.entity_id
_entity_poly.type
_entity_poly.pdbx_seq_one_letter_code
_entity_poly.pdbx_strand_id
1 'polypeptide(L)'
;MECHEKARQVIKKIKPNIKVGITFSLYDHQTLTGGEESVKKEQVDDFLDYIAYLQEDDFLDVQNYSRKIHGPDGVIKPDGNTRLTKMGYEYYPETLGNVLRFVSKHWDKPILVTENGVSTDYDEQRVEFIERALKGVHECMEEGIQV
;
A
#
# COMPACT_ATOMS: atom_id res chain seq x y z
N MET A 1 2.84 -10.87 14.03
CA MET A 1 4.15 -10.18 14.11
C MET A 1 5.26 -11.03 14.71
N GLU A 2 5.05 -11.81 15.77
CA GLU A 2 6.13 -12.59 16.40
C GLU A 2 6.96 -13.48 15.45
N CYS A 3 6.33 -14.10 14.45
CA CYS A 3 7.05 -14.93 13.47
C CYS A 3 8.04 -14.11 12.65
N HIS A 4 7.65 -12.89 12.25
CA HIS A 4 8.53 -11.97 11.54
C HIS A 4 9.72 -11.56 12.39
N GLU A 5 9.47 -11.14 13.63
CA GLU A 5 10.55 -10.72 14.55
C GLU A 5 11.56 -11.86 14.81
N LYS A 6 11.06 -13.09 15.04
CA LYS A 6 11.92 -14.28 15.21
C LYS A 6 12.71 -14.58 13.93
N ALA A 7 12.10 -14.47 12.76
CA ALA A 7 12.78 -14.66 11.48
C ALA A 7 13.89 -13.60 11.28
N ARG A 8 13.58 -12.32 11.51
CA ARG A 8 14.55 -11.21 11.47
C ARG A 8 15.73 -11.47 12.40
N GLN A 9 15.48 -11.87 13.65
CA GLN A 9 16.54 -12.20 14.61
C GLN A 9 17.47 -13.31 14.12
N VAL A 10 16.91 -14.41 13.59
CA VAL A 10 17.70 -15.52 13.05
C VAL A 10 18.51 -15.09 11.84
N ILE A 11 17.89 -14.36 10.90
CA ILE A 11 18.54 -13.85 9.69
C ILE A 11 19.72 -12.93 10.05
N LYS A 12 19.49 -11.96 10.95
CA LYS A 12 20.51 -11.02 11.42
C LYS A 12 21.65 -11.69 12.18
N LYS A 13 21.38 -12.78 12.92
CA LYS A 13 22.43 -13.57 13.59
C LYS A 13 23.38 -14.24 12.59
N ILE A 14 22.87 -14.71 11.46
CA ILE A 14 23.66 -15.39 10.42
C ILE A 14 24.38 -14.38 9.53
N LYS A 15 23.69 -13.31 9.12
CA LYS A 15 24.22 -12.29 8.22
C LYS A 15 23.76 -10.89 8.68
N PRO A 16 24.51 -10.22 9.58
CA PRO A 16 24.07 -8.96 10.21
C PRO A 16 23.71 -7.83 9.24
N ASN A 17 24.39 -7.80 8.09
CA ASN A 17 24.23 -6.73 7.09
C ASN A 17 23.13 -7.01 6.05
N ILE A 18 22.50 -8.19 6.04
CA ILE A 18 21.40 -8.45 5.11
C ILE A 18 20.19 -7.61 5.51
N LYS A 19 19.52 -7.01 4.54
CA LYS A 19 18.33 -6.19 4.75
C LYS A 19 17.12 -7.08 4.96
N VAL A 20 16.31 -6.77 5.97
CA VAL A 20 15.09 -7.51 6.32
C VAL A 20 13.94 -6.53 6.51
N GLY A 21 12.80 -6.85 5.91
CA GLY A 21 11.54 -6.15 6.07
C GLY A 21 10.39 -7.16 6.01
N ILE A 22 9.17 -6.63 6.05
CA ILE A 22 7.94 -7.40 5.88
C ILE A 22 7.02 -6.67 4.91
N THR A 23 6.19 -7.45 4.24
CA THR A 23 5.23 -6.97 3.27
C THR A 23 3.84 -6.76 3.86
N PHE A 24 3.25 -5.61 3.54
CA PHE A 24 1.85 -5.29 3.81
C PHE A 24 1.08 -5.09 2.51
N SER A 25 -0.09 -5.72 2.42
CA SER A 25 -1.09 -5.44 1.40
C SER A 25 -1.99 -4.32 1.90
N LEU A 26 -1.85 -3.12 1.34
CA LEU A 26 -2.53 -1.92 1.79
C LEU A 26 -3.50 -1.42 0.73
N TYR A 27 -4.71 -1.06 1.12
CA TYR A 27 -5.61 -0.26 0.30
C TYR A 27 -5.30 1.24 0.47
N ASP A 28 -5.52 2.02 -0.59
CA ASP A 28 -5.67 3.47 -0.45
C ASP A 28 -7.06 3.77 0.14
N HIS A 29 -7.12 4.08 1.43
CA HIS A 29 -8.37 4.43 2.11
C HIS A 29 -8.70 5.91 1.93
N GLN A 30 -9.68 6.21 1.09
CA GLN A 30 -10.16 7.55 0.82
C GLN A 30 -11.48 7.81 1.55
N THR A 31 -11.70 9.07 1.93
CA THR A 31 -12.85 9.46 2.75
C THR A 31 -13.76 10.43 1.99
N LEU A 32 -15.07 10.19 2.08
CA LEU A 32 -16.12 11.19 1.89
C LEU A 32 -16.64 11.62 3.27
N THR A 33 -17.34 12.75 3.32
CA THR A 33 -17.93 13.29 4.55
C THR A 33 -18.72 12.21 5.32
N GLY A 34 -18.33 11.96 6.57
CA GLY A 34 -18.93 10.96 7.46
C GLY A 34 -18.24 9.59 7.45
N GLY A 35 -17.26 9.36 6.57
CA GLY A 35 -16.50 8.11 6.48
C GLY A 35 -15.19 8.09 7.28
N GLU A 36 -14.85 9.16 8.00
CA GLU A 36 -13.54 9.36 8.63
C GLU A 36 -13.20 8.28 9.67
N GLU A 37 -14.17 7.90 10.51
CA GLU A 37 -13.97 6.83 11.50
C GLU A 37 -13.77 5.47 10.84
N SER A 38 -14.42 5.22 9.69
CA SER A 38 -14.21 3.98 8.94
C SER A 38 -12.82 3.91 8.32
N VAL A 39 -12.32 5.02 7.77
CA VAL A 39 -10.94 5.09 7.25
C VAL A 39 -9.93 4.87 8.37
N LYS A 40 -10.12 5.56 9.50
CA LYS A 40 -9.22 5.44 10.66
C LYS A 40 -9.16 4.00 11.16
N LYS A 41 -10.32 3.33 11.28
CA LYS A 41 -10.38 1.92 11.68
C LYS A 41 -9.58 1.04 10.72
N GLU A 42 -9.79 1.17 9.41
CA GLU A 42 -9.10 0.31 8.44
C GLU A 42 -7.60 0.60 8.38
N GLN A 43 -7.17 1.85 8.49
CA GLN A 43 -5.75 2.20 8.59
C GLN A 43 -5.08 1.57 9.82
N VAL A 44 -5.80 1.50 10.94
CA VAL A 44 -5.34 0.80 12.15
C VAL A 44 -5.23 -0.69 11.91
N ASP A 45 -6.29 -1.31 11.38
CA ASP A 45 -6.37 -2.75 11.14
C ASP A 45 -5.34 -3.23 10.09
N ASP A 46 -5.10 -2.44 9.04
CA ASP A 46 -4.22 -2.81 7.91
C ASP A 46 -2.73 -2.50 8.22
N PHE A 47 -2.42 -1.45 9.00
CA PHE A 47 -1.04 -0.99 9.15
C PHE A 47 -0.67 -0.45 10.54
N LEU A 48 -1.41 0.52 11.09
CA LEU A 48 -0.89 1.34 12.20
C LEU A 48 -0.61 0.54 13.47
N ASP A 49 -1.42 -0.49 13.77
CA ASP A 49 -1.21 -1.36 14.94
C ASP A 49 0.08 -2.19 14.87
N TYR A 50 0.65 -2.35 13.67
CA TYR A 50 1.85 -3.15 13.48
C TYR A 50 3.14 -2.35 13.60
N ILE A 51 3.10 -1.02 13.53
CA ILE A 51 4.29 -0.14 13.49
C ILE A 51 5.30 -0.45 14.62
N ALA A 52 4.80 -0.72 15.84
CA ALA A 52 5.65 -1.02 16.98
C ALA A 52 6.57 -2.25 16.77
N TYR A 53 6.15 -3.21 15.96
CA TYR A 53 6.91 -4.45 15.68
C TYR A 53 7.93 -4.29 14.53
N LEU A 54 7.79 -3.22 13.76
CA LEU A 54 8.57 -2.96 12.54
C LEU A 54 9.81 -2.08 12.81
N GLN A 55 9.97 -1.56 14.02
CA GLN A 55 10.98 -0.55 14.33
C GLN A 55 12.42 -1.01 14.06
N GLU A 56 12.70 -2.31 14.11
CA GLU A 56 14.01 -2.88 13.79
C GLU A 56 14.17 -3.33 12.33
N ASP A 57 13.13 -3.22 11.51
CA ASP A 57 13.20 -3.54 10.07
C ASP A 57 14.04 -2.51 9.33
N ASP A 58 14.70 -2.96 8.26
CA ASP A 58 15.51 -2.10 7.41
C ASP A 58 14.71 -1.35 6.36
N PHE A 59 13.56 -1.90 5.95
CA PHE A 59 12.62 -1.35 4.98
C PHE A 59 11.22 -1.88 5.23
N LEU A 60 10.21 -1.24 4.64
CA LEU A 60 8.84 -1.74 4.59
C LEU A 60 8.49 -2.12 3.16
N ASP A 61 7.93 -3.30 2.96
CA ASP A 61 7.41 -3.68 1.64
C ASP A 61 5.93 -3.31 1.52
N VAL A 62 5.54 -2.71 0.40
CA VAL A 62 4.16 -2.33 0.07
C VAL A 62 3.67 -3.12 -1.14
N GLN A 63 2.48 -3.71 -0.97
CA GLN A 63 1.66 -4.23 -2.04
C GLN A 63 0.39 -3.41 -2.13
N ASN A 64 0.04 -2.94 -3.34
CA ASN A 64 -1.15 -2.14 -3.52
C ASN A 64 -1.73 -2.29 -4.94
N TYR A 65 -3.05 -2.29 -5.03
CA TYR A 65 -3.78 -2.61 -6.27
C TYR A 65 -4.97 -1.69 -6.56
N SER A 66 -5.60 -1.15 -5.52
CA SER A 66 -6.82 -0.33 -5.63
C SER A 66 -7.00 0.51 -4.37
N ARG A 67 -7.95 1.44 -4.45
CA ARG A 67 -8.49 2.19 -3.30
C ARG A 67 -9.77 1.57 -2.74
N LYS A 68 -10.15 2.00 -1.54
CA LYS A 68 -11.51 1.92 -0.97
C LYS A 68 -11.99 3.33 -0.64
N ILE A 69 -13.22 3.66 -1.02
CA ILE A 69 -13.85 4.95 -0.68
C ILE A 69 -14.84 4.71 0.47
N HIS A 70 -14.73 5.48 1.54
CA HIS A 70 -15.55 5.34 2.73
C HIS A 70 -16.50 6.55 2.86
N GLY A 71 -17.80 6.27 2.96
CA GLY A 71 -18.85 7.25 3.27
C GLY A 71 -19.47 7.01 4.65
N PRO A 72 -20.58 7.71 4.99
CA PRO A 72 -21.22 7.62 6.30
C PRO A 72 -21.75 6.21 6.63
N ASP A 73 -22.09 5.44 5.60
CA ASP A 73 -22.62 4.07 5.72
C ASP A 73 -21.53 2.99 5.49
N GLY A 74 -20.25 3.38 5.48
CA GLY A 74 -19.10 2.48 5.28
C GLY A 74 -18.53 2.52 3.87
N VAL A 75 -17.92 1.41 3.43
CA VAL A 75 -17.26 1.31 2.12
C VAL A 75 -18.30 1.42 1.00
N ILE A 76 -18.09 2.39 0.11
CA ILE A 76 -18.91 2.61 -1.08
C ILE A 76 -18.53 1.56 -2.12
N LYS A 77 -19.55 0.85 -2.60
CA LYS A 77 -19.37 -0.09 -3.70
C LYS A 77 -19.22 0.69 -5.01
N PRO A 78 -18.36 0.23 -5.94
CA PRO A 78 -18.32 0.76 -7.29
C PRO A 78 -19.71 0.80 -7.93
N ASP A 79 -20.02 1.89 -8.62
CA ASP A 79 -21.26 2.03 -9.36
C ASP A 79 -21.09 1.55 -10.81
N GLY A 80 -22.15 1.63 -11.62
CA GLY A 80 -22.11 1.19 -13.03
C GLY A 80 -21.19 2.02 -13.94
N ASN A 81 -20.73 3.19 -13.48
CA ASN A 81 -19.81 4.05 -14.24
C ASN A 81 -18.34 3.85 -13.84
N THR A 82 -18.10 3.12 -12.74
CA THR A 82 -16.77 2.87 -12.23
C THR A 82 -16.05 1.86 -13.14
N ARG A 83 -14.89 2.23 -13.68
CA ARG A 83 -14.05 1.29 -14.44
C ARG A 83 -13.51 0.24 -13.48
N LEU A 84 -13.73 -1.03 -13.78
CA LEU A 84 -13.32 -2.14 -12.93
C LEU A 84 -12.20 -2.96 -13.57
N THR A 85 -11.36 -3.53 -12.72
CA THR A 85 -10.47 -4.63 -13.07
C THR A 85 -11.26 -5.92 -13.27
N LYS A 86 -10.65 -6.96 -13.84
CA LYS A 86 -11.26 -8.29 -13.99
C LYS A 86 -11.67 -8.93 -12.66
N MET A 87 -11.03 -8.53 -11.56
CA MET A 87 -11.33 -8.99 -10.20
C MET A 87 -12.44 -8.18 -9.51
N GLY A 88 -13.00 -7.17 -10.18
CA GLY A 88 -14.06 -6.32 -9.63
C GLY A 88 -13.58 -5.19 -8.72
N TYR A 89 -12.26 -4.97 -8.61
CA TYR A 89 -11.71 -3.78 -7.96
C TYR A 89 -11.82 -2.57 -8.85
N GLU A 90 -11.88 -1.37 -8.26
CA GLU A 90 -11.80 -0.14 -9.03
C GLU A 90 -10.45 -0.06 -9.77
N TYR A 91 -10.49 0.27 -11.05
CA TYR A 91 -9.30 0.55 -11.83
C TYR A 91 -8.80 1.96 -11.46
N TYR A 92 -7.91 2.04 -10.47
CA TYR A 92 -7.42 3.30 -9.92
C TYR A 92 -5.90 3.28 -9.69
N PRO A 93 -5.05 3.37 -10.74
CA PRO A 93 -3.59 3.25 -10.63
C PRO A 93 -2.91 4.21 -9.64
N GLU A 94 -3.48 5.40 -9.44
CA GLU A 94 -2.96 6.44 -8.56
C GLU A 94 -2.95 6.02 -7.08
N THR A 95 -3.64 4.93 -6.73
CA THR A 95 -3.63 4.33 -5.39
C THR A 95 -2.20 4.11 -4.85
N LEU A 96 -1.25 3.72 -5.70
CA LEU A 96 0.10 3.39 -5.24
C LEU A 96 0.80 4.61 -4.64
N GLY A 97 0.77 5.75 -5.35
CA GLY A 97 1.35 6.99 -4.84
C GLY A 97 0.68 7.45 -3.53
N ASN A 98 -0.63 7.27 -3.41
CA ASN A 98 -1.35 7.63 -2.18
C ASN A 98 -0.95 6.75 -0.99
N VAL A 99 -0.81 5.44 -1.19
CA VAL A 99 -0.34 4.52 -0.14
C VAL A 99 1.08 4.84 0.28
N LEU A 100 1.99 5.11 -0.66
CA LEU A 100 3.37 5.48 -0.35
C LEU A 100 3.44 6.76 0.50
N ARG A 101 2.65 7.79 0.16
CA ARG A 101 2.51 9.02 0.97
C ARG A 101 1.85 8.80 2.32
N PHE A 102 0.95 7.83 2.43
CA PHE A 102 0.36 7.48 3.73
C PHE A 102 1.38 6.78 4.63
N VAL A 103 2.07 5.76 4.10
CA VAL A 103 3.11 5.01 4.81
C VAL A 103 4.23 5.94 5.28
N SER A 104 4.70 6.86 4.42
CA SER A 104 5.81 7.77 4.75
C SER A 104 5.51 8.74 5.91
N LYS A 105 4.23 8.94 6.29
CA LYS A 105 3.87 9.72 7.50
C LYS A 105 4.22 8.99 8.80
N HIS A 106 4.41 7.67 8.72
CA HIS A 106 4.59 6.79 9.87
C HIS A 106 5.86 5.93 9.78
N TRP A 107 6.59 6.03 8.66
CA TRP A 107 7.78 5.24 8.36
C TRP A 107 8.83 6.13 7.69
N ASP A 108 10.03 6.17 8.26
CA ASP A 108 11.13 7.06 7.86
C ASP A 108 12.30 6.35 7.17
N LYS A 109 12.16 5.04 6.92
CA LYS A 109 13.15 4.20 6.23
C LYS A 109 12.68 3.88 4.81
N PRO A 110 13.50 3.19 3.97
CA PRO A 110 13.09 2.82 2.63
C PRO A 110 11.78 2.03 2.60
N ILE A 111 10.99 2.26 1.55
CA ILE A 111 9.78 1.54 1.20
C ILE A 111 10.05 0.82 -0.12
N LEU A 112 9.80 -0.48 -0.20
CA LEU A 112 9.95 -1.23 -1.44
C LEU A 112 8.56 -1.59 -1.96
N VAL A 113 8.26 -1.29 -3.22
CA VAL A 113 7.04 -1.78 -3.87
C VAL A 113 7.28 -3.21 -4.35
N THR A 114 6.80 -4.20 -3.59
CA THR A 114 6.99 -5.62 -3.94
C THR A 114 5.92 -6.14 -4.87
N GLU A 115 4.71 -5.59 -4.82
CA GLU A 115 3.66 -5.89 -5.80
C GLU A 115 2.80 -4.67 -6.14
N ASN A 116 2.58 -4.46 -7.43
CA ASN A 116 1.56 -3.57 -7.98
C ASN A 116 1.19 -4.06 -9.38
N GLY A 117 -0.06 -3.90 -9.77
CA GLY A 117 -0.51 -4.26 -11.10
C GLY A 117 -2.02 -4.35 -11.22
N VAL A 118 -2.47 -4.96 -12.31
CA VAL A 118 -3.89 -5.06 -12.62
C VAL A 118 -4.22 -6.40 -13.27
N SER A 119 -5.36 -6.97 -12.86
CA SER A 119 -5.98 -8.11 -13.54
C SER A 119 -6.88 -7.60 -14.66
N THR A 120 -6.57 -7.98 -15.91
CA THR A 120 -7.30 -7.55 -17.12
C THR A 120 -7.11 -8.57 -18.24
N ASP A 121 -8.08 -8.63 -19.17
CA ASP A 121 -7.99 -9.39 -20.41
C ASP A 121 -7.38 -8.58 -21.57
N TYR A 122 -7.16 -7.27 -21.37
CA TYR A 122 -6.67 -6.34 -22.39
C TYR A 122 -5.35 -5.71 -21.93
N ASP A 123 -4.25 -6.06 -22.60
CA ASP A 123 -2.90 -5.63 -22.19
C ASP A 123 -2.70 -4.11 -22.22
N GLU A 124 -3.41 -3.42 -23.12
CA GLU A 124 -3.39 -1.96 -23.20
C GLU A 124 -3.77 -1.31 -21.86
N GLN A 125 -4.68 -1.95 -21.10
CA GLN A 125 -5.04 -1.51 -19.77
C GLN A 125 -3.95 -1.80 -18.72
N ARG A 126 -3.15 -2.86 -18.90
CA ARG A 126 -2.00 -3.14 -18.01
C ARG A 126 -0.89 -2.13 -18.23
N VAL A 127 -0.60 -1.80 -19.49
CA VAL A 127 0.36 -0.74 -19.85
C VAL A 127 -0.05 0.59 -19.23
N GLU A 128 -1.30 1.02 -19.46
CA GLU A 128 -1.85 2.26 -18.88
C GLU A 128 -1.76 2.27 -17.34
N PHE A 129 -2.07 1.14 -16.69
CA PHE A 129 -2.06 1.04 -15.24
C PHE A 129 -0.64 1.23 -14.70
N ILE A 130 0.34 0.52 -15.27
CA ILE A 130 1.73 0.59 -14.83
C ILE A 130 2.31 1.98 -15.07
N GLU A 131 2.04 2.61 -16.22
CA GLU A 131 2.50 3.97 -16.51
C GLU A 131 1.99 4.99 -15.48
N ARG A 132 0.70 4.93 -15.15
CA ARG A 132 0.08 5.84 -14.18
C ARG A 132 0.54 5.56 -12.73
N ALA A 133 0.70 4.31 -12.35
CA ALA A 133 1.22 3.93 -11.04
C ALA A 133 2.68 4.39 -10.87
N LEU A 134 3.53 4.16 -11.87
CA LEU A 134 4.94 4.59 -11.86
C LEU A 134 5.09 6.11 -11.84
N LYS A 135 4.17 6.85 -12.47
CA LYS A 135 4.13 8.31 -12.31
C LYS A 135 3.97 8.71 -10.84
N GLY A 136 3.04 8.08 -10.11
CA GLY A 136 2.85 8.32 -8.68
C GLY A 136 4.06 7.94 -7.83
N VAL A 137 4.76 6.86 -8.17
CA VAL A 137 6.03 6.48 -7.52
C VAL A 137 7.09 7.55 -7.75
N HIS A 138 7.25 8.01 -8.99
CA HIS A 138 8.22 9.04 -9.33
C HIS A 138 7.97 10.35 -8.57
N GLU A 139 6.72 10.80 -8.50
CA GLU A 139 6.33 11.98 -7.71
C GLU A 139 6.67 11.80 -6.21
N CYS A 140 6.45 10.62 -5.64
CA CYS A 140 6.84 10.33 -4.25
C CYS A 140 8.37 10.44 -4.04
N MET A 141 9.16 9.98 -5.02
CA MET A 141 10.63 10.12 -4.97
C MET A 141 11.05 11.59 -5.06
N GLU A 142 10.38 12.40 -5.90
CA GLU A 142 10.61 13.84 -5.98
C GLU A 142 10.22 14.58 -4.69
N GLU A 143 9.20 14.09 -3.98
CA GLU A 143 8.81 14.55 -2.64
C GLU A 143 9.80 14.13 -1.53
N GLY A 144 10.83 13.34 -1.86
CA GLY A 144 11.87 12.89 -0.93
C GLY A 144 11.54 11.60 -0.17
N ILE A 145 10.46 10.91 -0.53
CA ILE A 145 10.13 9.60 0.03
C ILE A 145 11.12 8.57 -0.53
N GLN A 146 11.74 7.77 0.35
CA GLN A 146 12.70 6.73 -0.05
C GLN A 146 11.94 5.51 -0.57
N VAL A 147 11.68 5.48 -1.88
CA VAL A 147 11.07 4.35 -2.60
C VAL A 147 12.12 3.65 -3.46
#